data_AF-A0A1F7Q375-F1
#
_entry.id   AF-A0A1F7Q375-F1
#
_cell.length_a   1.000
_cell.length_b   1.000
_cell.length_c   1.000
_cell.angle_alpha   90.00
_cell.angle_beta   90.00
_cell.angle_gamma   90.00
#
_symmetry.space_group_name_H-M   'P 1'
#
loop_
_entity.id
_entity.type
_entity.pdbx_description
1 polymer ?
#
loop_
_entity_poly.entity_id
_entity_poly.type
_entity_poly.pdbx_seq_one_letter_code
_entity_poly.pdbx_strand_id
1 'polypeptide(L)'
;MKLSTKSLSSLLLTTGSMMASMSRKARDTHRRHREERLERILQRHDRKGELRADLLGLSPIEFRYMQKKSSFEEIVRSRGFRNTYEFQRALFGKLREELIQRGWTRQKIDQFVIARSARLN
;
A
#
# COMPACT_ATOMS: atom_id res chain seq x y z
N MET A 1 15.38 -2.80 -0.34
CA MET A 1 14.18 -3.43 -0.96
C MET A 1 14.33 -3.46 -2.50
N LYS A 2 13.99 -4.57 -3.18
CA LYS A 2 14.24 -4.78 -4.63
C LYS A 2 13.13 -4.32 -5.60
N LEU A 3 12.15 -3.53 -5.16
CA LEU A 3 11.06 -3.06 -6.03
C LEU A 3 11.56 -2.06 -7.08
N SER A 4 10.98 -2.06 -8.29
CA SER A 4 11.29 -1.03 -9.31
C SER A 4 10.63 0.31 -8.97
N THR A 5 11.18 1.43 -9.45
CA THR A 5 10.58 2.77 -9.25
C THR A 5 9.17 2.88 -9.85
N LYS A 6 8.92 2.15 -10.94
CA LYS A 6 7.57 2.03 -11.55
C LYS A 6 6.60 1.28 -10.64
N SER A 7 7.07 0.21 -9.99
CA SER A 7 6.28 -0.55 -9.02
C SER A 7 5.95 0.28 -7.78
N LEU A 8 6.93 1.03 -7.25
CA LEU A 8 6.74 1.91 -6.11
C LEU A 8 5.72 3.02 -6.40
N SER A 9 5.85 3.70 -7.54
CA SER A 9 4.91 4.76 -7.92
C SER A 9 3.50 4.24 -8.20
N SER A 10 3.36 3.05 -8.79
CA SER A 10 2.07 2.35 -8.96
C SER A 10 1.40 1.99 -7.62
N LEU A 11 2.19 1.43 -6.69
CA LEU A 11 1.74 1.12 -5.33
C LEU A 11 1.33 2.39 -4.57
N LEU A 12 2.12 3.46 -4.68
CA LEU A 12 1.87 4.73 -4.02
C LEU A 12 0.52 5.31 -4.47
N LEU A 13 0.33 5.39 -5.80
CA LEU A 13 -0.90 5.91 -6.39
C LEU A 13 -2.13 5.12 -5.93
N THR A 14 -2.04 3.79 -5.95
CA THR A 14 -3.16 2.91 -5.58
C THR A 14 -3.50 3.05 -4.09
N THR A 15 -2.47 3.04 -3.24
CA THR A 15 -2.64 3.19 -1.78
C THR A 15 -3.26 4.54 -1.44
N GLY A 16 -2.75 5.63 -2.03
CA GLY A 16 -3.32 6.97 -1.82
C GLY A 16 -4.75 7.12 -2.33
N SER A 17 -5.07 6.52 -3.49
CA SER A 17 -6.44 6.55 -4.06
C SER A 17 -7.45 5.85 -3.15
N MET A 18 -7.04 4.77 -2.50
CA MET A 18 -7.87 4.05 -1.53
C MET A 18 -8.11 4.85 -0.27
N MET A 19 -7.06 5.42 0.31
CA MET A 19 -7.17 6.25 1.51
C MET A 19 -8.12 7.44 1.28
N ALA A 20 -7.99 8.11 0.13
CA ALA A 20 -8.87 9.22 -0.25
C ALA A 20 -10.34 8.80 -0.50
N SER A 21 -10.61 7.50 -0.67
CA SER A 21 -11.95 6.95 -0.84
C SER A 21 -12.59 6.51 0.46
N MET A 22 -11.80 6.12 1.46
CA MET A 22 -12.31 5.81 2.80
C MET A 22 -12.73 7.07 3.56
N SER A 23 -12.12 8.23 3.24
CA SER A 23 -12.53 9.53 3.79
C SER A 23 -13.81 10.09 3.16
N ARG A 24 -14.23 9.59 1.99
CA ARG A 24 -15.47 10.01 1.32
C ARG A 24 -16.54 8.95 1.59
N LYS A 25 -17.82 9.32 1.71
CA LYS A 25 -18.95 8.37 1.75
C LYS A 25 -19.09 7.64 0.40
N ALA A 26 -18.12 6.82 0.03
CA ALA A 26 -18.15 6.02 -1.17
C ALA A 26 -19.14 4.87 -0.98
N ARG A 27 -19.97 4.59 -2.00
CA ARG A 27 -20.86 3.42 -2.00
C ARG A 27 -20.01 2.14 -1.85
N ASP A 28 -20.49 1.19 -1.04
CA ASP A 28 -19.73 0.01 -0.59
C ASP A 28 -19.15 -0.84 -1.76
N THR A 29 -19.82 -0.87 -2.91
CA THR A 29 -19.38 -1.58 -4.13
C THR A 29 -18.07 -1.02 -4.70
N HIS A 30 -17.91 0.30 -4.74
CA HIS A 30 -16.67 0.92 -5.24
C HIS A 30 -15.51 0.74 -4.26
N ARG A 31 -15.81 0.60 -2.97
CA ARG A 31 -14.81 0.35 -1.92
C ARG A 31 -14.21 -1.05 -2.08
N ARG A 32 -15.04 -2.09 -2.18
CA ARG A 32 -14.58 -3.49 -2.37
C ARG A 32 -13.71 -3.66 -3.61
N HIS A 33 -14.14 -3.13 -4.76
CA HIS A 33 -13.33 -3.23 -6.00
C HIS A 33 -11.96 -2.54 -5.89
N ARG A 34 -11.84 -1.46 -5.10
CA ARG A 34 -10.57 -0.76 -4.89
C ARG A 34 -9.67 -1.52 -3.91
N GLU A 35 -10.23 -2.10 -2.85
CA GLU A 35 -9.53 -2.98 -1.91
C GLU A 35 -8.91 -4.18 -2.64
N GLU A 36 -9.70 -4.88 -3.46
CA GLU A 36 -9.20 -5.97 -4.32
C GLU A 36 -8.09 -5.50 -5.26
N ARG A 37 -8.19 -4.27 -5.79
CA ARG A 37 -7.18 -3.72 -6.70
C ARG A 37 -5.85 -3.51 -6.00
N LEU A 38 -5.83 -2.93 -4.80
CA LEU A 38 -4.59 -2.78 -4.04
C LEU A 38 -4.01 -4.13 -3.67
N GLU A 39 -4.83 -5.07 -3.23
CA GLU A 39 -4.36 -6.42 -2.92
C GLU A 39 -3.71 -7.07 -4.15
N ARG A 40 -4.37 -7.01 -5.32
CA ARG A 40 -3.81 -7.49 -6.59
C ARG A 40 -2.49 -6.82 -6.95
N ILE A 41 -2.36 -5.51 -6.72
CA ILE A 41 -1.14 -4.75 -7.02
C ILE A 41 -0.03 -5.10 -6.02
N LEU A 42 -0.35 -5.29 -4.74
CA LEU A 42 0.59 -5.78 -3.71
C LEU A 42 1.05 -7.20 -4.03
N GLN A 43 0.16 -8.09 -4.44
CA GLN A 43 0.53 -9.45 -4.87
C GLN A 43 1.44 -9.44 -6.10
N ARG A 44 1.22 -8.49 -7.03
CA ARG A 44 2.03 -8.36 -8.25
C ARG A 44 3.40 -7.74 -7.99
N HIS A 45 3.44 -6.62 -7.26
CA HIS A 45 4.66 -5.84 -7.08
C HIS A 45 5.43 -6.26 -5.83
N ASP A 46 4.75 -6.54 -4.73
CA ASP A 46 5.33 -7.04 -3.47
C ASP A 46 5.06 -8.55 -3.31
N ARG A 47 5.33 -9.34 -4.36
CA ARG A 47 5.05 -10.79 -4.39
C ARG A 47 5.72 -11.55 -3.24
N LYS A 48 6.93 -11.14 -2.86
CA LYS A 48 7.68 -11.75 -1.74
C LYS A 48 7.21 -11.28 -0.37
N GLY A 49 6.36 -10.25 -0.30
CA GLY A 49 5.92 -9.66 0.94
C GLY A 49 7.00 -8.88 1.66
N GLU A 50 8.07 -8.46 0.97
CA GLU A 50 9.20 -7.75 1.61
C GLU A 50 8.74 -6.42 2.19
N LEU A 51 7.93 -5.66 1.45
CA LEU A 51 7.43 -4.36 1.87
C LEU A 51 6.43 -4.48 3.01
N ARG A 52 5.49 -5.43 2.91
CA ARG A 52 4.49 -5.67 3.96
C ARG A 52 5.13 -6.21 5.23
N ALA A 53 6.09 -7.13 5.12
CA ALA A 53 6.80 -7.68 6.26
C ALA A 53 7.61 -6.59 6.98
N ASP A 54 8.34 -5.75 6.23
CA ASP A 54 9.11 -4.62 6.79
C ASP A 54 8.21 -3.69 7.63
N LEU A 55 7.05 -3.29 7.09
CA LEU A 55 6.09 -2.43 7.81
C LEU A 55 5.49 -3.09 9.04
N LEU A 56 5.37 -4.41 9.05
CA LEU A 56 4.85 -5.18 10.17
C LEU A 56 5.97 -5.60 11.15
N GLY A 57 7.22 -5.21 10.91
CA GLY A 57 8.38 -5.61 11.71
C GLY A 57 8.61 -7.11 11.70
N LEU A 58 8.33 -7.77 10.58
CA LEU A 58 8.48 -9.21 10.37
C LEU A 58 9.55 -9.48 9.33
N SER A 59 10.16 -10.67 9.37
CA SER A 59 10.85 -11.17 8.20
C SER A 59 9.84 -11.55 7.09
N PRO A 60 10.23 -11.52 5.81
CA PRO A 60 9.37 -11.95 4.72
C PRO A 60 8.92 -13.42 4.83
N ILE A 61 9.71 -14.26 5.51
CA ILE A 61 9.38 -15.68 5.73
C ILE A 61 8.26 -15.80 6.76
N GLU A 62 8.39 -15.12 7.89
CA GLU A 62 7.37 -15.10 8.95
C GLU A 62 6.06 -14.52 8.44
N PHE A 63 6.11 -13.41 7.71
CA PHE A 63 4.91 -12.81 7.13
C PHE A 63 4.16 -13.80 6.22
N ARG A 64 4.86 -14.50 5.31
CA ARG A 64 4.24 -15.52 4.46
C ARG A 64 3.71 -16.72 5.24
N TYR A 65 4.36 -17.08 6.35
CA TYR A 65 3.85 -18.12 7.24
C TYR A 65 2.55 -17.71 7.93
N MET A 66 2.49 -16.48 8.45
CA MET A 66 1.28 -15.92 9.06
C MET A 66 0.13 -15.81 8.06
N GLN A 67 0.41 -15.41 6.80
CA GLN A 67 -0.60 -15.34 5.74
C GLN A 67 -1.29 -16.68 5.43
N LYS A 68 -0.67 -17.83 5.77
CA LYS A 68 -1.30 -19.14 5.62
C LYS A 68 -2.27 -19.49 6.74
N LYS A 69 -2.18 -18.79 7.88
CA LYS A 69 -2.89 -19.13 9.12
C LYS A 69 -3.94 -18.10 9.52
N SER A 70 -3.78 -16.86 9.09
CA SER A 70 -4.60 -15.74 9.51
C SER A 70 -4.87 -14.82 8.32
N SER A 71 -6.01 -14.15 8.37
CA SER A 71 -6.34 -13.08 7.44
C SER A 71 -5.35 -11.93 7.57
N PHE A 72 -5.20 -11.14 6.50
CA PHE A 72 -4.30 -9.98 6.53
C PHE A 72 -4.69 -8.97 7.61
N GLU A 73 -5.99 -8.78 7.86
CA GLU A 73 -6.48 -7.89 8.90
C GLU A 73 -6.08 -8.35 10.31
N GLU A 74 -6.18 -9.65 10.60
CA GLU A 74 -5.72 -10.22 11.87
C GLU A 74 -4.21 -10.04 12.04
N ILE A 75 -3.43 -10.27 10.98
CA ILE A 75 -1.98 -10.03 11.00
C ILE A 75 -1.70 -8.56 11.33
N VAL A 76 -2.32 -7.62 10.61
CA VAL A 76 -2.15 -6.19 10.83
C VAL A 76 -2.49 -5.79 12.27
N ARG A 77 -3.61 -6.27 12.81
CA ARG A 77 -4.02 -6.03 14.22
C ARG A 77 -3.02 -6.61 15.22
N SER A 78 -2.53 -7.83 14.98
CA SER A 78 -1.54 -8.49 15.84
C SER A 78 -0.19 -7.75 15.92
N ARG A 79 0.08 -6.86 14.95
CA ARG A 79 1.35 -6.10 14.84
C ARG A 79 1.21 -4.64 15.25
N GLY A 80 0.14 -4.28 15.97
CA GLY A 80 -0.02 -2.97 16.61
C GLY A 80 -0.74 -1.91 15.77
N PHE A 81 -1.18 -2.25 14.55
CA PHE A 81 -2.05 -1.37 13.78
C PHE A 81 -3.50 -1.54 14.21
N ARG A 82 -4.23 -0.43 14.40
CA ARG A 82 -5.66 -0.47 14.76
C ARG A 82 -6.51 -1.18 13.71
N ASN A 83 -6.19 -0.97 12.43
CA ASN A 83 -6.91 -1.54 11.29
C ASN A 83 -6.04 -1.47 10.01
N THR A 84 -6.57 -2.00 8.91
CA THR A 84 -5.92 -1.97 7.60
C THR A 84 -5.72 -0.57 7.04
N TYR A 85 -6.52 0.42 7.45
CA TYR A 85 -6.36 1.81 7.02
C TYR A 85 -5.09 2.46 7.61
N GLU A 86 -4.82 2.26 8.91
CA GLU A 86 -3.56 2.73 9.52
C GLU A 86 -2.35 2.05 8.87
N PHE A 87 -2.46 0.75 8.54
CA PHE A 87 -1.43 0.07 7.75
C PHE A 87 -1.24 0.71 6.37
N GLN A 88 -2.31 1.02 5.64
CA GLN A 88 -2.24 1.70 4.34
C GLN A 88 -1.57 3.08 4.46
N ARG A 89 -1.84 3.81 5.53
CA ARG A 89 -1.19 5.10 5.81
C ARG A 89 0.32 4.94 6.01
N ALA A 90 0.75 3.95 6.79
CA ALA A 90 2.17 3.64 6.95
C ALA A 90 2.82 3.18 5.64
N LEU A 91 2.14 2.32 4.87
CA LEU A 91 2.56 1.90 3.55
C LEU A 91 2.76 3.07 2.59
N PHE A 92 1.82 4.02 2.58
CA PHE A 92 1.93 5.23 1.76
C PHE A 92 3.16 6.06 2.14
N GLY A 93 3.42 6.25 3.44
CA GLY A 93 4.62 6.93 3.94
C GLY A 93 5.91 6.25 3.47
N LYS A 94 6.04 4.95 3.68
CA LYS A 94 7.21 4.16 3.26
C LYS A 94 7.45 4.24 1.75
N LEU A 95 6.40 4.15 0.94
CA LEU A 95 6.51 4.26 -0.51
C LEU A 95 7.00 5.65 -0.96
N ARG A 96 6.61 6.73 -0.26
CA ARG A 96 7.14 8.08 -0.52
C ARG A 96 8.63 8.14 -0.20
N GLU A 97 9.03 7.65 0.98
CA GLU A 97 10.42 7.66 1.42
C GLU A 97 11.33 6.90 0.45
N GLU A 98 10.91 5.71 0.01
CA GLU A 98 11.66 4.90 -0.97
C GLU A 98 11.80 5.61 -2.32
N LEU A 99 10.79 6.35 -2.78
CA LEU A 99 10.91 7.17 -3.99
C LEU A 99 11.87 8.35 -3.78
N ILE A 100 11.83 8.99 -2.62
CA ILE A 100 12.75 10.09 -2.27
C ILE A 100 14.19 9.61 -2.26
N GLN A 101 14.47 8.46 -1.64
CA GLN A 101 15.79 7.83 -1.64
C GLN A 101 16.30 7.50 -3.06
N ARG A 102 15.39 7.37 -4.04
CA ARG A 102 15.70 7.14 -5.46
C ARG A 102 15.70 8.42 -6.29
N GLY A 103 15.79 9.58 -5.64
CA GLY A 103 15.93 10.89 -6.30
C GLY A 103 14.61 11.55 -6.74
N TRP A 104 13.45 11.07 -6.26
CA TRP A 104 12.20 11.82 -6.48
C TRP A 104 12.07 12.94 -5.45
N THR A 105 11.70 14.14 -5.90
CA THR A 105 11.34 15.21 -4.99
C THR A 105 9.93 15.00 -4.45
N ARG A 106 9.63 15.55 -3.26
CA ARG A 106 8.27 15.54 -2.70
C ARG A 106 7.26 16.15 -3.68
N GLN A 107 7.62 17.28 -4.30
CA GLN A 107 6.80 17.95 -5.31
C GLN A 107 6.51 17.04 -6.52
N LYS A 108 7.51 16.31 -7.04
CA LYS A 108 7.32 15.36 -8.14
C LYS A 108 6.37 14.23 -7.75
N ILE A 109 6.47 13.73 -6.52
CA ILE A 109 5.56 12.70 -5.99
C ILE A 109 4.13 13.23 -5.92
N ASP A 110 3.94 14.42 -5.33
CA ASP A 110 2.61 15.00 -5.17
C ASP A 110 1.97 15.32 -6.53
N GLN A 111 2.73 15.91 -7.48
CA GLN A 111 2.29 16.12 -8.86
C GLN A 111 1.93 14.81 -9.57
N PHE A 112 2.75 13.76 -9.41
CA PHE A 112 2.47 12.45 -9.99
C PHE A 112 1.17 11.86 -9.46
N VAL A 113 0.95 11.93 -8.13
CA VAL A 113 -0.29 11.45 -7.50
C VAL A 113 -1.47 12.26 -8.01
N ILE A 114 -1.42 13.59 -7.98
CA ILE A 114 -2.51 14.46 -8.44
C ILE A 114 -2.87 14.17 -9.91
N ALA A 115 -1.88 14.22 -10.81
CA ALA A 115 -2.09 14.04 -12.25
C ALA A 115 -2.66 12.66 -12.62
N ARG A 116 -2.30 11.61 -11.87
CA ARG A 116 -2.78 10.25 -12.10
C ARG A 116 -4.10 9.95 -11.39
N SER A 117 -4.35 10.57 -10.22
CA SER A 117 -5.63 10.43 -9.49
C SER A 117 -6.78 11.01 -10.30
N ALA A 118 -6.55 12.10 -11.03
CA ALA A 118 -7.52 12.71 -11.94
C ALA A 118 -7.95 11.79 -13.10
N ARG A 119 -7.17 10.74 -13.42
CA ARG A 119 -7.50 9.75 -14.47
C ARG A 119 -8.18 8.49 -13.92
N LEU A 120 -8.29 8.38 -12.59
CA LEU A 120 -8.88 7.23 -11.89
C LEU A 120 -10.25 7.54 -11.29
N ASN A 121 -10.64 8.82 -11.26
CA ASN A 121 -12.00 9.29 -10.97
C ASN A 121 -12.74 9.54 -12.28
#